data_AF-A0A8X6YBS7-F1
#
_entry.id   AF-A0A8X6YBS7-F1
#
_cell.length_a   1.000
_cell.length_b   1.000
_cell.length_c   1.000
_cell.angle_alpha   90.00
_cell.angle_beta   90.00
_cell.angle_gamma   90.00
#
_symmetry.space_group_name_H-M   'P 1'
#
loop_
_entity.id
_entity.type
_entity.pdbx_description
1 polymer ?
#
loop_
_entity_poly.entity_id
_entity_poly.type
_entity_poly.pdbx_seq_one_letter_code
_entity_poly.pdbx_strand_id
1 'polypeptide(L)'
;MIKNVEFKRRNNEVLQETNLARIYNMPEKIVKESEDFEGKDSGWTLDEILRLEVRTNRYSPFRGSSSFIEVAKQIAETKAIINKKDSQCFMWSILAALYPNKTSSYVPHINKLNFDGISFPTPLNEIFENFRKICMQTYKLDPCWYFTTPALSWDAMLLHTKVAIELFTDYDMLLFTEKGVRGDESDVGYILEVDLEYPSDLHDKHSYFPLAPENKPPT
;
A
#
# COMPACT_ATOMS: atom_id res chain seq x y z
N MET A 1 -8.99 43.73 12.87
CA MET A 1 -8.57 42.98 14.08
C MET A 1 -7.89 41.72 13.58
N ILE A 2 -6.58 41.61 13.77
CA ILE A 2 -5.83 40.40 13.38
C ILE A 2 -6.26 39.29 14.36
N LYS A 3 -6.85 38.21 13.82
CA LYS A 3 -7.33 37.10 14.64
C LYS A 3 -6.25 36.01 14.60
N ASN A 4 -5.59 35.79 15.74
CA ASN A 4 -4.61 34.72 15.85
C ASN A 4 -5.34 33.37 15.82
N VAL A 5 -5.01 32.51 14.86
CA VAL A 5 -5.58 31.17 14.70
C VAL A 5 -4.48 30.13 14.89
N GLU A 6 -4.69 29.18 15.80
CA GLU A 6 -3.77 28.04 15.97
C GLU A 6 -4.06 26.97 14.91
N PHE A 7 -3.08 26.66 14.06
CA PHE A 7 -3.17 25.57 13.10
C PHE A 7 -2.55 24.29 13.68
N LYS A 8 -3.40 23.34 14.11
CA LYS A 8 -2.94 22.03 14.62
C LYS A 8 -2.93 21.00 13.48
N ARG A 9 -1.75 20.55 13.05
CA ARG A 9 -1.63 19.41 12.13
C ARG A 9 -1.76 18.08 12.86
N ARG A 10 -2.16 17.05 12.10
CA ARG A 10 -2.18 15.65 12.58
C ARG A 10 -0.77 15.20 12.98
N ASN A 11 -0.69 14.37 14.02
CA ASN A 11 0.55 13.72 14.42
C ASN A 11 1.01 12.78 13.29
N ASN A 12 2.29 12.83 12.95
CA ASN A 12 2.91 11.87 12.02
C ASN A 12 3.82 10.95 12.81
N GLU A 13 3.72 9.64 12.56
CA GLU A 13 4.62 8.65 13.14
C GLU A 13 5.98 8.72 12.43
N VAL A 14 7.05 8.62 13.22
CA VAL A 14 8.44 8.58 12.72
C VAL A 14 9.04 7.25 13.15
N LEU A 15 9.20 6.36 12.17
CA LEU A 15 9.80 5.02 12.32
C LEU A 15 11.29 5.07 11.93
N GLN A 16 12.06 4.03 12.23
CA GLN A 16 13.50 3.99 11.91
C GLN A 16 13.77 4.13 10.41
N GLU A 17 12.87 3.62 9.59
CA GLU A 17 12.88 3.68 8.13
C GLU A 17 12.35 5.02 7.58
N THR A 18 11.84 5.91 8.42
CA THR A 18 11.28 7.18 7.95
C THR A 18 12.39 8.09 7.48
N ASN A 19 12.34 8.45 6.19
CA ASN A 19 13.28 9.40 5.62
C ASN A 19 13.12 10.78 6.27
N LEU A 20 14.06 11.13 7.15
CA LEU A 20 14.07 12.39 7.90
C LEU A 20 14.11 13.62 6.99
N ALA A 21 14.60 13.52 5.75
CA ALA A 21 14.59 14.62 4.79
C ALA A 21 13.16 15.11 4.50
N ARG A 22 12.15 14.22 4.53
CA ARG A 22 10.73 14.62 4.37
C ARG A 22 10.21 15.45 5.55
N ILE A 23 10.79 15.28 6.74
CA ILE A 23 10.44 16.05 7.94
C ILE A 23 11.12 17.42 7.89
N TYR A 24 12.37 17.49 7.44
CA TYR A 24 13.11 18.75 7.31
C TYR A 24 12.49 19.72 6.30
N ASN A 25 11.81 19.22 5.26
CA ASN A 25 11.12 20.06 4.27
C ASN A 25 9.71 20.52 4.72
N MET A 26 9.32 20.28 5.98
CA MET A 26 8.03 20.76 6.50
C MET A 26 7.81 22.28 6.36
N PRO A 27 8.81 23.16 6.55
CA PRO A 27 8.62 24.60 6.38
C PRO A 27 8.22 24.99 4.96
N GLU A 28 8.90 24.43 3.94
CA GLU A 28 8.59 24.67 2.53
C GLU A 28 7.16 24.23 2.19
N LYS A 29 6.72 23.10 2.77
CA LYS A 29 5.35 22.63 2.61
C LYS A 29 4.31 23.56 3.23
N ILE A 30 4.62 24.21 4.36
CA ILE A 30 3.72 25.20 4.99
C ILE A 30 3.58 26.43 4.09
N VAL A 31 4.70 26.91 3.54
CA VAL A 31 4.71 28.06 2.62
C VAL A 31 3.86 27.76 1.38
N LYS A 32 4.03 26.58 0.79
CA LYS A 32 3.23 26.17 -0.36
C LYS A 32 1.74 26.02 -0.04
N GLU A 33 1.41 25.39 1.10
CA GLU A 33 0.01 25.28 1.56
C GLU A 33 -0.63 26.65 1.87
N SER A 34 0.16 27.65 2.29
CA SER A 34 -0.35 29.02 2.46
C SER A 34 -0.62 29.73 1.14
N GLU A 35 0.28 29.60 0.16
CA GLU A 35 0.08 30.15 -1.20
C GLU A 35 -1.17 29.54 -1.85
N ASP A 36 -1.34 28.21 -1.73
CA ASP A 36 -2.52 27.49 -2.24
C ASP A 36 -3.84 27.89 -1.52
N PHE A 37 -3.75 28.38 -0.28
CA PHE A 37 -4.93 28.83 0.49
C PHE A 37 -5.37 30.24 0.08
N GLU A 38 -4.43 31.12 -0.22
CA GLU A 38 -4.70 32.47 -0.73
C GLU A 38 -5.39 32.44 -2.10
N GLY A 39 -5.08 31.43 -2.93
CA GLY A 39 -5.71 31.24 -4.24
C GLY A 39 -7.19 30.79 -4.22
N LYS A 40 -7.81 30.55 -3.05
CA LYS A 40 -9.16 29.96 -2.94
C LYS A 40 -10.30 30.96 -2.67
N ASP A 41 -10.17 32.22 -3.07
CA ASP A 41 -11.22 33.26 -2.99
C ASP A 41 -11.85 33.47 -1.59
N SER A 42 -11.19 32.98 -0.53
CA SER A 42 -11.71 33.06 0.84
C SER A 42 -11.49 34.44 1.49
N GLY A 43 -10.68 35.30 0.87
CA GLY A 43 -10.32 36.63 1.36
C GLY A 43 -9.36 36.65 2.55
N TRP A 44 -8.79 35.51 2.93
CA TRP A 44 -7.80 35.39 3.99
C TRP A 44 -6.40 35.29 3.41
N THR A 45 -5.51 36.18 3.83
CA THR A 45 -4.08 36.19 3.48
C THR A 45 -3.22 35.94 4.72
N LEU A 46 -2.16 35.15 4.56
CA LEU A 46 -1.22 34.88 5.65
C LEU A 46 -0.26 36.07 5.76
N ASP A 47 -0.32 36.78 6.89
CA ASP A 47 0.57 37.92 7.14
C ASP A 47 1.95 37.45 7.65
N GLU A 48 1.98 36.72 8.76
CA GLU A 48 3.22 36.18 9.34
C GLU A 48 3.00 34.93 10.20
N ILE A 49 4.04 34.07 10.28
CA ILE A 49 4.08 32.93 11.19
C ILE A 49 4.82 33.35 12.47
N LEU A 50 4.07 33.65 13.53
CA LEU A 50 4.63 34.08 14.82
C LEU A 50 5.48 33.01 15.51
N ARG A 51 5.08 31.73 15.41
CA ARG A 51 5.76 30.60 16.09
C ARG A 51 5.45 29.26 15.43
N LEU A 52 6.49 28.48 15.19
CA LEU A 52 6.39 27.07 14.80
C LEU A 52 6.87 26.18 15.95
N GLU A 53 6.00 25.31 16.47
CA GLU A 53 6.36 24.37 17.54
C GLU A 53 6.25 22.93 17.04
N VAL A 54 7.38 22.24 16.97
CA VAL A 54 7.43 20.80 16.64
C VAL A 54 7.43 20.00 17.94
N ARG A 55 6.37 19.22 18.17
CA ARG A 55 6.26 18.33 19.33
C ARG A 55 6.63 16.91 18.94
N THR A 56 7.80 16.45 19.39
CA THR A 56 8.20 15.05 19.26
C THR A 56 7.86 14.30 20.53
N ASN A 57 6.90 13.37 20.45
CA ASN A 57 6.64 12.44 21.53
C ASN A 57 7.38 11.14 21.25
N ARG A 58 8.17 10.65 22.22
CA ARG A 58 8.73 9.29 22.14
C ARG A 58 7.59 8.30 22.36
N TYR A 59 7.07 7.75 21.28
CA TYR A 59 6.16 6.62 21.34
C TYR A 59 6.99 5.33 21.33
N SER A 60 6.81 4.51 22.37
CA SER A 60 7.20 3.11 22.27
C SER A 60 6.07 2.43 21.51
N PRO A 61 6.29 1.97 20.26
CA PRO A 61 5.32 1.06 19.64
C PRO A 61 5.02 -0.03 20.65
N PHE A 62 3.74 -0.33 20.85
CA PHE A 62 3.36 -1.47 21.67
C PHE A 62 4.23 -2.62 21.19
N ARG A 63 5.23 -3.02 21.99
CA ARG A 63 6.00 -4.24 21.71
C ARG A 63 4.93 -5.27 21.57
N GLY A 64 4.70 -5.75 20.34
CA GLY A 64 3.57 -6.60 20.00
C GLY A 64 3.47 -7.65 21.09
N SER A 65 2.54 -7.42 22.01
CA SER A 65 2.62 -8.12 23.27
C SER A 65 2.10 -9.48 22.93
N SER A 66 2.93 -10.50 23.05
CA SER A 66 2.44 -11.87 23.12
C SER A 66 1.52 -12.08 24.33
N SER A 67 1.24 -11.04 25.13
CA SER A 67 0.25 -11.05 26.18
C SER A 67 -1.13 -10.67 25.66
N PHE A 68 -2.11 -11.43 26.14
CA PHE A 68 -3.53 -11.20 25.87
C PHE A 68 -3.94 -9.79 26.29
N ILE A 69 -4.56 -9.05 25.37
CA ILE A 69 -5.15 -7.74 25.65
C ILE A 69 -6.63 -7.94 25.95
N GLU A 70 -7.06 -7.48 27.13
CA GLU A 70 -8.47 -7.51 27.49
C GLU A 70 -9.24 -6.49 26.64
N VAL A 71 -10.15 -7.01 25.81
CA VAL A 71 -10.96 -6.19 24.90
C VAL A 71 -12.12 -5.58 25.67
N ALA A 72 -12.44 -4.31 25.38
CA ALA A 72 -13.58 -3.62 25.99
C ALA A 72 -14.89 -4.40 25.80
N LYS A 73 -15.73 -4.43 26.86
CA LYS A 73 -16.95 -5.25 26.92
C LYS A 73 -17.86 -5.10 25.69
N GLN A 74 -18.05 -3.87 25.22
CA GLN A 74 -18.86 -3.55 24.04
C GLN A 74 -18.40 -4.29 22.78
N ILE A 75 -17.09 -4.37 22.56
CA ILE A 75 -16.50 -5.02 21.40
C ILE A 75 -16.54 -6.54 21.58
N ALA A 76 -16.28 -7.04 22.79
CA ALA A 76 -16.37 -8.47 23.09
C ALA A 76 -17.78 -9.03 22.86
N GLU A 77 -18.82 -8.23 23.13
CA GLU A 77 -20.22 -8.59 22.91
C GLU A 77 -20.56 -8.79 21.42
N THR A 78 -19.90 -8.05 20.51
CA THR A 78 -20.12 -8.20 19.06
C THR A 78 -19.69 -9.55 18.50
N LYS A 79 -18.78 -10.26 19.21
CA LYS A 79 -18.14 -11.51 18.75
C LYS A 79 -17.46 -11.40 17.37
N ALA A 80 -17.22 -10.18 16.88
CA ALA A 80 -16.54 -9.94 15.61
C ALA A 80 -15.02 -10.20 15.71
N ILE A 81 -14.47 -10.12 16.92
CA ILE A 81 -13.03 -10.27 17.16
C ILE A 81 -12.71 -11.62 17.80
N ILE A 82 -11.69 -12.28 17.27
CA ILE A 82 -11.12 -13.49 17.84
C ILE A 82 -10.05 -13.09 18.86
N ASN A 83 -10.45 -13.04 20.13
CA ASN A 83 -9.54 -12.71 21.23
C ASN A 83 -9.32 -13.93 22.14
N LYS A 84 -8.45 -14.84 21.72
CA LYS A 84 -8.13 -16.05 22.48
C LYS A 84 -6.86 -15.83 23.32
N LYS A 85 -6.87 -16.32 24.56
CA LYS A 85 -5.73 -16.29 25.50
C LYS A 85 -4.66 -17.35 25.14
N ASP A 86 -4.19 -17.37 23.89
CA ASP A 86 -3.11 -18.25 23.46
C ASP A 86 -2.16 -17.55 22.48
N SER A 87 -0.98 -18.15 22.28
CA SER A 87 0.04 -17.65 21.35
C SER A 87 -0.22 -18.09 19.90
N GLN A 88 -1.43 -18.55 19.58
CA GLN A 88 -1.76 -19.18 18.28
C GLN A 88 -2.66 -18.28 17.42
N CYS A 89 -2.62 -16.95 17.64
CA CYS A 89 -3.46 -15.97 16.94
C CYS A 89 -3.40 -16.13 15.41
N PHE A 90 -2.22 -16.40 14.84
CA PHE A 90 -2.05 -16.62 13.40
C PHE A 90 -2.88 -17.80 12.87
N MET A 91 -2.88 -18.94 13.58
CA MET A 91 -3.70 -20.10 13.23
C MET A 91 -5.19 -19.76 13.28
N TRP A 92 -5.64 -19.09 14.35
CA TRP A 92 -7.03 -18.71 14.50
C TRP A 92 -7.50 -17.71 13.44
N SER A 93 -6.64 -16.78 13.02
CA SER A 93 -6.91 -15.85 11.93
C SER A 93 -7.14 -16.57 10.60
N ILE A 94 -6.33 -17.58 10.28
CA ILE A 94 -6.50 -18.38 9.04
C ILE A 94 -7.80 -19.18 9.10
N LEU A 95 -8.08 -19.84 10.23
CA LEU A 95 -9.30 -20.64 10.40
C LEU A 95 -10.55 -19.77 10.26
N ALA A 96 -10.52 -18.54 10.76
CA ALA A 96 -11.65 -17.61 10.65
C ALA A 96 -11.89 -17.12 9.22
N ALA A 97 -10.82 -16.92 8.45
CA ALA A 97 -10.92 -16.53 7.05
C ALA A 97 -11.48 -17.68 6.19
N LEU A 98 -11.05 -18.91 6.45
CA LEU A 98 -11.49 -20.10 5.69
C LEU A 98 -12.87 -20.61 6.11
N TYR A 99 -13.21 -20.47 7.40
CA TYR A 99 -14.46 -20.95 7.97
C TYR A 99 -15.16 -19.79 8.67
N PRO A 100 -15.90 -18.93 7.95
CA PRO A 100 -16.61 -17.79 8.53
C PRO A 100 -17.83 -18.27 9.35
N ASN A 101 -17.57 -18.82 10.53
CA ASN A 101 -18.56 -19.35 11.49
C ASN A 101 -18.11 -18.99 12.92
N LYS A 102 -18.81 -19.44 13.96
CA LYS A 102 -18.41 -19.15 15.34
C LYS A 102 -17.08 -19.84 15.70
N THR A 103 -16.30 -19.20 16.57
CA THR A 103 -14.96 -19.65 17.02
C THR A 103 -14.88 -21.08 17.54
N SER A 104 -15.94 -21.59 18.20
CA SER A 104 -15.99 -22.97 18.69
C SER A 104 -16.05 -24.01 17.55
N SER A 105 -16.45 -23.60 16.35
CA SER A 105 -16.53 -24.46 15.16
C SER A 105 -15.19 -24.72 14.49
N TYR A 106 -14.11 -24.03 14.90
CA TYR A 106 -12.84 -24.08 14.20
C TYR A 106 -11.97 -25.28 14.63
N VAL A 107 -12.16 -25.78 15.86
CA VAL A 107 -11.35 -26.87 16.44
C VAL A 107 -11.26 -28.12 15.54
N PRO A 108 -12.35 -28.60 14.92
CA PRO A 108 -12.29 -29.75 14.00
C PRO A 108 -11.49 -29.49 12.72
N HIS A 109 -11.22 -28.23 12.38
CA HIS A 109 -10.53 -27.85 11.16
C HIS A 109 -9.04 -27.59 11.36
N ILE A 110 -8.55 -27.59 12.61
CA ILE A 110 -7.13 -27.37 12.93
C ILE A 110 -6.24 -28.36 12.18
N ASN A 111 -6.57 -29.66 12.26
CA ASN A 111 -5.78 -30.72 11.64
C ASN A 111 -5.87 -30.76 10.11
N LYS A 112 -6.72 -29.93 9.48
CA LYS A 112 -6.79 -29.81 8.02
C LYS A 112 -5.71 -28.91 7.44
N LEU A 113 -5.09 -28.07 8.28
CA LEU A 113 -4.07 -27.13 7.88
C LEU A 113 -2.69 -27.65 8.32
N ASN A 114 -1.71 -27.50 7.43
CA ASN A 114 -0.33 -27.81 7.76
C ASN A 114 0.36 -26.55 8.32
N PHE A 115 0.82 -26.63 9.57
CA PHE A 115 1.60 -25.59 10.24
C PHE A 115 3.05 -26.03 10.52
N ASP A 116 3.52 -27.08 9.84
CA ASP A 116 4.90 -27.55 9.95
C ASP A 116 5.88 -26.45 9.53
N GLY A 117 6.90 -26.20 10.36
CA GLY A 117 7.89 -25.16 10.10
C GLY A 117 7.44 -23.73 10.46
N ILE A 118 6.36 -23.59 11.22
CA ILE A 118 5.93 -22.31 11.82
C ILE A 118 6.00 -22.43 13.34
N SER A 119 6.70 -21.50 13.99
CA SER A 119 6.71 -21.39 15.45
C SER A 119 5.52 -20.55 15.95
N PHE A 120 5.09 -20.79 17.20
CA PHE A 120 4.07 -19.98 17.86
C PHE A 120 4.65 -19.37 19.15
N PRO A 121 4.54 -18.04 19.38
CA PRO A 121 3.94 -17.02 18.52
C PRO A 121 4.72 -16.80 17.22
N THR A 122 4.01 -16.71 16.10
CA THR A 122 4.63 -16.66 14.77
C THR A 122 5.25 -15.30 14.49
N PRO A 123 6.58 -15.21 14.32
CA PRO A 123 7.22 -13.96 13.96
C PRO A 123 6.97 -13.65 12.47
N LEU A 124 6.90 -12.36 12.12
CA LEU A 124 6.55 -11.91 10.77
C LEU A 124 7.53 -12.43 9.69
N ASN A 125 8.82 -12.60 10.03
CA ASN A 125 9.81 -13.10 9.09
C ASN A 125 9.54 -14.56 8.70
N GLU A 126 9.14 -15.42 9.65
CA GLU A 126 8.80 -16.82 9.36
C GLU A 126 7.62 -16.93 8.38
N ILE A 127 6.62 -16.04 8.50
CA ILE A 127 5.47 -15.98 7.58
C ILE A 127 5.96 -15.72 6.16
N PHE A 128 6.78 -14.68 5.98
CA PHE A 128 7.26 -14.30 4.65
C PHE A 128 8.25 -15.31 4.06
N GLU A 129 9.14 -15.87 4.89
CA GLU A 129 10.06 -16.91 4.47
C GLU A 129 9.34 -18.18 3.99
N ASN A 130 8.30 -18.62 4.72
CA ASN A 130 7.50 -19.77 4.33
C ASN A 130 6.67 -19.48 3.07
N PHE A 131 6.09 -18.28 2.96
CA PHE A 131 5.41 -17.84 1.73
C PHE A 131 6.36 -17.86 0.52
N ARG A 132 7.57 -17.31 0.66
CA ARG A 132 8.60 -17.33 -0.39
C ARG A 132 9.01 -18.74 -0.79
N LYS A 133 9.24 -19.62 0.19
CA LYS A 133 9.56 -21.05 -0.07
C LYS A 133 8.45 -21.73 -0.88
N ILE A 134 7.18 -21.55 -0.49
CA ILE A 134 6.03 -22.14 -1.19
C ILE A 134 5.92 -21.61 -2.63
N CYS A 135 6.06 -20.30 -2.83
CA CYS A 135 6.01 -19.70 -4.16
C CYS A 135 7.12 -20.21 -5.07
N MET A 136 8.35 -20.31 -4.55
CA MET A 136 9.48 -20.85 -5.28
C MET A 136 9.32 -22.34 -5.61
N GLN A 137 8.75 -23.13 -4.70
CA GLN A 137 8.51 -24.57 -4.92
C GLN A 137 7.37 -24.82 -5.91
N THR A 138 6.28 -24.05 -5.81
CA THR A 138 5.04 -24.29 -6.58
C THR A 138 5.08 -23.61 -7.94
N TYR A 139 5.45 -22.33 -7.96
CA TYR A 139 5.41 -21.49 -9.15
C TYR A 139 6.80 -21.22 -9.74
N LYS A 140 7.89 -21.52 -9.01
CA LYS A 140 9.25 -21.13 -9.42
C LYS A 140 9.42 -19.61 -9.61
N LEU A 141 8.57 -18.84 -8.95
CA LEU A 141 8.59 -17.38 -8.94
C LEU A 141 8.99 -16.88 -7.56
N ASP A 142 9.87 -15.89 -7.52
CA ASP A 142 10.27 -15.25 -6.27
C ASP A 142 9.35 -14.07 -5.97
N PRO A 143 8.52 -14.11 -4.90
CA PRO A 143 7.66 -12.99 -4.52
C PRO A 143 8.44 -11.70 -4.25
N CYS A 144 9.74 -11.77 -3.93
CA CYS A 144 10.57 -10.57 -3.73
C CYS A 144 10.77 -9.74 -5.01
N TRP A 145 10.46 -10.28 -6.19
CA TRP A 145 10.58 -9.55 -7.47
C TRP A 145 9.28 -8.84 -7.88
N TYR A 146 8.22 -8.96 -7.08
CA TYR A 146 6.92 -8.39 -7.40
C TYR A 146 6.56 -7.29 -6.40
N PHE A 147 6.06 -6.18 -6.92
CA PHE A 147 5.53 -5.09 -6.10
C PHE A 147 4.18 -5.44 -5.46
N THR A 148 3.39 -6.33 -6.10
CA THR A 148 2.03 -6.68 -5.65
C THR A 148 1.71 -8.17 -5.84
N THR A 149 0.82 -8.69 -4.99
CA THR A 149 0.35 -10.08 -5.05
C THR A 149 -0.43 -10.43 -6.34
N PRO A 150 -1.25 -9.53 -6.92
CA PRO A 150 -1.91 -9.79 -8.20
C PRO A 150 -0.92 -9.99 -9.35
N ALA A 151 0.19 -9.22 -9.40
CA ALA A 151 1.21 -9.40 -10.42
C ALA A 151 1.89 -10.78 -10.33
N LEU A 152 2.24 -11.20 -9.11
CA LEU A 152 2.76 -12.55 -8.86
C LEU A 152 1.75 -13.63 -9.27
N SER A 153 0.47 -13.42 -8.95
CA SER A 153 -0.60 -14.38 -9.26
C SER A 153 -0.87 -14.49 -10.76
N TRP A 154 -0.76 -13.37 -11.49
CA TRP A 154 -0.85 -13.32 -12.95
C TRP A 154 0.27 -14.13 -13.62
N ASP A 155 1.52 -13.88 -13.24
CA ASP A 155 2.66 -14.61 -13.80
C ASP A 155 2.62 -16.11 -13.42
N ALA A 156 2.21 -16.41 -12.18
CA ALA A 156 1.98 -17.79 -11.76
C ALA A 156 0.92 -18.47 -12.63
N MET A 157 -0.19 -17.78 -12.94
CA MET A 157 -1.25 -18.28 -13.82
C MET A 157 -0.73 -18.52 -15.24
N LEU A 158 0.01 -17.58 -15.83
CA LEU A 158 0.57 -17.73 -17.17
C LEU A 158 1.53 -18.92 -17.25
N LEU A 159 2.41 -19.06 -16.26
CA LEU A 159 3.35 -20.18 -16.22
C LEU A 159 2.64 -21.53 -16.09
N HIS A 160 1.56 -21.58 -15.30
CA HIS A 160 0.80 -22.82 -15.07
C HIS A 160 -0.03 -23.21 -16.29
N THR A 161 -0.70 -22.24 -16.91
CA THR A 161 -1.57 -22.45 -18.08
C THR A 161 -0.80 -22.59 -19.39
N LYS A 162 0.45 -22.10 -19.44
CA LYS A 162 1.29 -22.01 -20.65
C LYS A 162 0.61 -21.26 -21.81
N VAL A 163 -0.37 -20.41 -21.49
CA VAL A 163 -1.03 -19.58 -22.48
C VAL A 163 -0.07 -18.47 -22.89
N ALA A 164 0.22 -18.37 -24.17
CA ALA A 164 0.90 -17.22 -24.74
C ALA A 164 -0.15 -16.11 -24.97
N ILE A 165 0.06 -14.95 -24.36
CA ILE A 165 -0.80 -13.80 -24.60
C ILE A 165 -0.46 -13.26 -25.99
N GLU A 166 -1.42 -13.32 -26.90
CA GLU A 166 -1.29 -12.73 -28.24
C GLU A 166 -1.58 -11.22 -28.17
N LEU A 167 -1.02 -10.47 -29.12
CA LEU A 167 -1.35 -9.05 -29.29
C LEU A 167 -2.85 -8.91 -29.60
N PHE A 168 -3.48 -7.86 -29.05
CA PHE A 168 -4.86 -7.55 -29.38
C PHE A 168 -4.99 -7.26 -30.88
N THR A 169 -5.73 -8.13 -31.56
CA THR A 169 -6.00 -8.02 -33.01
C THR A 169 -7.36 -7.41 -33.30
N ASP A 170 -8.26 -7.39 -32.31
CA ASP A 170 -9.64 -6.96 -32.44
C ASP A 170 -10.04 -5.99 -31.32
N TYR A 171 -10.88 -5.01 -31.68
CA TYR A 171 -11.52 -4.04 -30.80
C TYR A 171 -12.34 -4.71 -29.70
N ASP A 172 -12.98 -5.85 -29.98
CA ASP A 172 -13.78 -6.56 -28.98
C ASP A 172 -12.94 -7.13 -27.83
N MET A 173 -11.68 -7.52 -28.09
CA MET A 173 -10.74 -7.97 -27.04
C MET A 173 -10.27 -6.81 -26.15
N LEU A 174 -10.06 -5.65 -26.75
CA LEU A 174 -9.76 -4.41 -26.04
C LEU A 174 -10.94 -4.04 -25.12
N LEU A 175 -12.15 -4.00 -25.67
CA LEU A 175 -13.37 -3.62 -24.95
C LEU A 175 -13.70 -4.62 -23.83
N PHE A 176 -13.45 -5.92 -24.04
CA PHE A 176 -13.60 -6.93 -23.00
C PHE A 176 -12.61 -6.72 -21.85
N THR A 177 -11.36 -6.37 -22.18
CA THR A 177 -10.31 -6.09 -21.18
C THR A 177 -10.64 -4.84 -20.38
N GLU A 178 -11.03 -3.73 -21.03
CA GLU A 178 -11.46 -2.50 -20.37
C GLU A 178 -12.67 -2.72 -19.45
N LYS A 179 -13.67 -3.48 -19.90
CA LYS A 179 -14.82 -3.87 -19.07
C LYS A 179 -14.45 -4.82 -17.93
N GLY A 180 -13.33 -5.54 -18.05
CA GLY A 180 -12.79 -6.44 -17.05
C GLY A 180 -11.88 -5.77 -16.02
N VAL A 181 -11.41 -4.54 -16.29
CA VAL A 181 -10.65 -3.74 -15.32
C VAL A 181 -11.57 -3.40 -14.14
N ARG A 182 -11.42 -4.14 -13.05
CA ARG A 182 -11.99 -3.76 -11.76
C ARG A 182 -11.02 -2.79 -11.08
N GLY A 183 -11.12 -1.51 -11.45
CA GLY A 183 -10.49 -0.43 -10.72
C GLY A 183 -11.24 -0.16 -9.42
N ASP A 184 -10.53 0.38 -8.42
CA ASP A 184 -11.15 0.90 -7.20
C ASP A 184 -12.29 1.87 -7.60
N GLU A 185 -13.49 1.66 -7.04
CA GLU A 185 -14.60 2.62 -7.11
C GLU A 185 -14.25 3.83 -6.23
N SER A 186 -13.29 4.64 -6.68
CA SER A 186 -13.05 5.98 -6.17
C SER A 186 -13.83 6.94 -7.05
N ASP A 187 -14.62 7.82 -6.43
CA ASP A 187 -15.33 8.92 -7.13
C ASP A 187 -14.37 9.88 -7.85
N VAL A 188 -13.05 9.72 -7.64
CA VAL A 188 -12.00 10.53 -8.24
C VAL A 188 -10.91 9.62 -8.82
N GLY A 189 -10.72 9.67 -10.13
CA GLY A 189 -9.56 9.15 -10.84
C GLY A 189 -8.54 10.25 -11.09
N TYR A 190 -7.24 9.94 -10.94
CA TYR A 190 -6.17 10.86 -11.28
C TYR A 190 -5.57 10.44 -12.62
N ILE A 191 -5.65 11.31 -13.63
CA ILE A 191 -4.88 11.20 -14.87
C ILE A 191 -3.61 12.01 -14.64
N LEU A 192 -2.45 11.35 -14.72
CA LEU A 192 -1.16 12.03 -14.74
C LEU A 192 -0.89 12.45 -16.20
N GLU A 193 -1.22 13.70 -16.50
CA GLU A 193 -0.77 14.36 -17.71
C GLU A 193 0.66 14.85 -17.45
N VAL A 194 1.63 14.22 -18.12
CA VAL A 194 3.05 14.60 -18.04
C VAL A 194 3.36 15.41 -19.28
N ASP A 195 3.29 16.73 -19.15
CA ASP A 195 3.77 17.64 -20.17
C ASP A 195 5.30 17.62 -20.21
N LEU A 196 5.85 17.29 -21.38
CA LEU A 196 7.28 17.41 -21.66
C LEU A 196 7.47 18.70 -22.44
N GLU A 197 8.15 19.69 -21.86
CA GLU A 197 8.59 20.87 -22.64
C GLU A 197 9.58 20.42 -23.70
N TYR A 198 9.10 20.39 -24.95
CA TYR A 198 9.82 19.92 -26.10
C TYR A 198 9.88 21.02 -27.17
N PRO A 199 11.07 21.34 -27.73
CA PRO A 199 11.19 22.37 -28.76
C PRO A 199 10.28 22.08 -29.96
N SER A 200 9.45 23.05 -30.35
CA SER A 200 8.48 22.93 -31.45
C SER A 200 9.11 22.44 -32.75
N ASP A 201 10.34 22.87 -33.02
CA ASP A 201 11.05 22.63 -34.28
C ASP A 201 11.50 21.17 -34.47
N LEU A 202 11.42 20.37 -33.41
CA LEU A 202 11.78 18.96 -33.41
C LEU A 202 10.57 18.03 -33.39
N HIS A 203 9.36 18.55 -33.10
CA HIS A 203 8.14 17.75 -32.92
C HIS A 203 7.83 16.92 -34.17
N ASP A 204 7.87 17.56 -35.35
CA ASP A 204 7.59 16.89 -36.62
C ASP A 204 8.68 15.87 -36.99
N LYS A 205 9.94 16.19 -36.68
CA LYS A 205 11.09 15.33 -37.01
C LYS A 205 11.15 14.07 -36.15
N HIS A 206 10.64 14.14 -34.92
CA HIS A 206 10.75 13.06 -33.95
C HIS A 206 9.45 12.27 -33.75
N SER A 207 8.40 12.61 -34.50
CA SER A 207 7.08 11.95 -34.48
C SER A 207 7.12 10.43 -34.73
N TYR A 208 8.15 9.93 -35.41
CA TYR A 208 8.32 8.51 -35.74
C TYR A 208 9.22 7.72 -34.77
N PHE A 209 9.81 8.36 -33.75
CA PHE A 209 10.66 7.68 -32.77
C PHE A 209 9.92 7.36 -31.47
N PRO A 210 10.29 6.28 -30.75
CA PRO A 210 9.76 6.03 -29.41
C PRO A 210 10.14 7.17 -28.45
N LEU A 211 9.34 7.37 -27.39
CA LEU A 211 9.58 8.39 -26.36
C LEU A 211 11.01 8.29 -25.79
N ALA A 212 11.70 9.44 -25.73
CA ALA A 212 13.08 9.61 -25.25
C ALA A 212 14.15 8.73 -25.96
N PRO A 213 14.33 8.87 -27.29
CA PRO A 213 15.34 8.12 -28.02
C PRO A 213 16.74 8.70 -27.75
N GLU A 214 17.64 7.89 -27.19
CA GLU A 214 19.05 8.26 -27.06
C GLU A 214 19.82 7.97 -28.37
N ASN A 215 20.54 8.97 -28.87
CA ASN A 215 21.49 8.78 -29.97
C ASN A 215 22.85 8.38 -29.38
N LYS A 216 23.24 7.11 -29.55
CA LYS A 216 24.61 6.66 -29.26
C LYS A 216 25.39 6.57 -30.59
N PRO A 217 26.53 7.25 -30.73
CA PRO A 217 27.38 7.07 -31.90
C PRO A 217 27.90 5.62 -31.97
N PRO A 218 28.08 5.04 -33.16
CA PRO A 218 28.66 3.71 -33.29
C PRO A 218 30.10 3.74 -32.76
N THR A 219 30.43 2.80 -31.88
CA THR A 219 31.81 2.51 -31.44
C THR A 219 32.69 2.05 -32.58
#